data_AF-A0A0U3M8D3-F1
#
_entry.id   AF-A0A0U3M8D3-F1
#
_cell.length_a   1.000
_cell.length_b   1.000
_cell.length_c   1.000
_cell.angle_alpha   90.00
_cell.angle_beta   90.00
_cell.angle_gamma   90.00
#
_symmetry.space_group_name_H-M   'P 1'
#
loop_
_entity.id
_entity.type
_entity.pdbx_description
1 polymer ?
#
loop_
_entity_poly.entity_id
_entity_poly.type
_entity_poly.pdbx_seq_one_letter_code
_entity_poly.pdbx_strand_id
1 'polypeptide(L)'
;MNTLLNVPSRDQVSPDVLAKLVKHVASDRGHADPSLVRAFFAAGWTSENLVDAIVVIGDKTVTNYLHGTTRVPVDFPAAPALPA
;
A
#
# COMPACT_ATOMS: atom_id res chain seq x y z
N MET A 1 18.63 15.86 21.98
CA MET A 1 18.42 14.56 21.32
C MET A 1 16.92 14.31 21.20
N ASN A 2 16.29 14.78 20.12
CA ASN A 2 14.87 14.51 19.86
C ASN A 2 14.58 14.71 18.36
N THR A 3 14.38 13.63 17.60
CA THR A 3 13.92 13.67 16.19
C THR A 3 13.50 12.30 15.59
N LEU A 4 13.54 11.20 16.35
CA LEU A 4 13.44 9.85 15.79
C LEU A 4 12.02 9.31 15.51
N LEU A 5 10.97 10.13 15.60
CA LEU A 5 9.61 9.71 15.21
C LEU A 5 8.81 10.88 14.60
N ASN A 6 9.40 11.64 13.68
CA ASN A 6 8.61 12.58 12.87
C ASN A 6 7.87 11.83 11.75
N VAL A 7 6.95 10.94 12.14
CA VAL A 7 6.02 10.30 11.19
C VAL A 7 5.00 11.36 10.76
N PRO A 8 4.82 11.60 9.45
CA PRO A 8 3.84 12.57 8.98
C PRO A 8 2.43 12.21 9.44
N SER A 9 1.67 13.19 9.90
CA SER A 9 0.23 13.02 10.13
C SER A 9 -0.48 12.73 8.81
N ARG A 10 -1.59 11.97 8.85
CA ARG A 10 -2.37 11.58 7.66
C ARG A 10 -2.73 12.76 6.75
N ASP A 11 -2.96 13.94 7.32
CA ASP A 11 -3.36 15.15 6.58
C ASP A 11 -2.17 15.82 5.85
N GLN A 12 -0.95 15.38 6.10
CA GLN A 12 0.29 15.94 5.52
C GLN A 12 0.78 15.17 4.30
N VAL A 13 0.21 13.99 4.03
CA VAL A 13 0.65 13.08 2.97
C VAL A 13 -0.50 12.78 2.00
N SER A 14 -0.18 12.63 0.72
CA SER A 14 -1.19 12.31 -0.29
C SER A 14 -1.44 10.80 -0.37
N PRO A 15 -2.67 10.30 -0.06
CA PRO A 15 -3.02 8.89 -0.24
C PRO A 15 -3.04 8.47 -1.71
N ASP A 16 -3.29 9.40 -2.64
CA ASP A 16 -3.27 9.12 -4.08
C ASP A 16 -1.88 8.73 -4.57
N VAL A 17 -0.83 9.36 -4.03
CA VAL A 17 0.56 9.03 -4.38
C VAL A 17 0.94 7.65 -3.86
N LEU A 18 0.55 7.33 -2.62
CA LEU A 18 0.70 5.99 -2.06
C LEU A 18 -0.02 4.95 -2.93
N ALA A 19 -1.28 5.19 -3.29
CA ALA A 19 -2.07 4.28 -4.11
C ALA A 19 -1.45 4.03 -5.49
N LYS A 20 -0.94 5.09 -6.14
CA LYS A 20 -0.24 4.98 -7.44
C LYS A 20 1.03 4.13 -7.35
N LEU A 21 1.86 4.38 -6.33
CA LEU A 21 3.08 3.60 -6.10
C LEU A 21 2.75 2.13 -5.82
N VAL A 22 1.84 1.86 -4.88
CA VAL A 22 1.44 0.50 -4.49
C VAL A 22 0.91 -0.28 -5.69
N LYS A 23 0.02 0.33 -6.48
CA LYS A 23 -0.53 -0.29 -7.70
C LYS A 23 0.57 -0.67 -8.68
N HIS A 24 1.53 0.23 -8.91
CA HIS A 24 2.60 0.00 -9.85
C HIS A 24 3.55 -1.10 -9.37
N VAL A 25 4.01 -1.03 -8.11
CA VAL A 25 4.87 -2.07 -7.49
C VAL A 25 4.22 -3.44 -7.54
N ALA A 26 2.93 -3.54 -7.21
CA ALA A 26 2.20 -4.82 -7.24
C ALA A 26 2.05 -5.35 -8.67
N SER A 27 1.78 -4.48 -9.65
CA SER A 27 1.59 -4.88 -11.05
C SER A 27 2.89 -5.27 -11.73
N ASP A 28 3.99 -4.57 -11.42
CA ASP A 28 5.32 -4.79 -12.02
C ASP A 28 6.25 -5.66 -11.15
N ARG A 29 5.67 -6.38 -10.18
CA ARG A 29 6.34 -7.38 -9.35
C ARG A 29 7.60 -6.85 -8.65
N GLY A 30 7.52 -5.63 -8.10
CA GLY A 30 8.62 -5.00 -7.36
C GLY A 30 9.52 -4.09 -8.19
N HIS A 31 9.40 -4.07 -9.52
CA HIS A 31 10.18 -3.18 -10.39
C HIS A 31 9.57 -1.78 -10.43
N ALA A 32 9.65 -1.06 -9.31
CA ALA A 32 9.05 0.26 -9.20
C ALA A 32 9.70 1.27 -10.16
N ASP A 33 8.89 2.04 -10.89
CA ASP A 33 9.32 3.24 -11.60
C ASP A 33 9.96 4.23 -10.60
N PRO A 34 11.24 4.59 -10.77
CA PRO A 34 11.92 5.57 -9.93
C PRO A 34 11.18 6.90 -9.82
N SER A 35 10.39 7.30 -10.82
CA SER A 35 9.58 8.52 -10.80
C SER A 35 8.48 8.49 -9.74
N LEU A 36 7.83 7.33 -9.55
CA LEU A 36 6.79 7.14 -8.54
C LEU A 36 7.38 7.10 -7.14
N VAL A 37 8.55 6.49 -6.98
CA VAL A 37 9.30 6.48 -5.71
C VAL A 37 9.70 7.90 -5.31
N ARG A 38 10.18 8.72 -6.26
CA ARG A 38 10.46 10.13 -5.99
C ARG A 38 9.21 10.93 -5.62
N ALA A 39 8.10 10.72 -6.33
CA ALA A 39 6.83 11.39 -6.02
C ALA A 39 6.32 11.03 -4.62
N PHE A 40 6.49 9.77 -4.20
CA PHE A 40 6.16 9.29 -2.86
C PHE A 40 6.91 10.06 -1.76
N PHE A 41 8.23 10.16 -1.88
CA PHE A 41 9.02 10.93 -0.91
C PHE A 41 8.74 12.44 -0.98
N ALA A 42 8.51 13.00 -2.18
CA ALA A 42 8.14 14.40 -2.34
C ALA A 42 6.78 14.74 -1.70
N ALA A 43 5.89 13.76 -1.56
CA ALA A 43 4.62 13.89 -0.87
C ALA A 43 4.73 13.73 0.66
N GLY A 44 5.95 13.68 1.21
CA GLY A 44 6.20 13.66 2.65
C GLY A 44 6.30 12.27 3.28
N TRP A 45 6.07 11.19 2.52
CA TRP A 45 6.24 9.83 3.02
C TRP A 45 7.71 9.50 3.32
N THR A 46 7.96 8.58 4.24
CA THR A 46 9.33 8.21 4.65
C THR A 46 9.78 6.85 4.08
N SER A 47 11.06 6.54 4.23
CA SER A 47 11.61 5.23 3.84
C SER A 47 10.98 4.09 4.64
N GLU A 48 10.67 4.29 5.92
CA GLU A 48 9.93 3.35 6.76
C GLU A 48 8.55 3.06 6.16
N ASN A 49 7.82 4.10 5.71
CA ASN A 49 6.53 3.90 5.05
C ASN A 49 6.63 3.14 3.72
N LEU A 50 7.74 3.30 2.99
CA LEU A 50 8.00 2.52 1.79
C LEU A 50 8.19 1.04 2.11
N VAL A 51 8.98 0.73 3.15
CA VAL A 51 9.18 -0.65 3.63
C VAL A 51 7.84 -1.26 4.06
N ASP A 52 7.05 -0.53 4.86
CA ASP A 52 5.73 -0.98 5.30
C ASP A 52 4.80 -1.28 4.11
N ALA A 53 4.77 -0.42 3.11
CA ALA A 53 3.97 -0.63 1.90
C ALA A 53 4.40 -1.90 1.14
N ILE A 54 5.71 -2.14 0.99
CA ILE A 54 6.23 -3.34 0.33
C ILE A 54 5.87 -4.61 1.10
N VAL A 55 5.96 -4.59 2.44
CA VAL A 55 5.56 -5.73 3.29
C VAL A 55 4.08 -6.05 3.09
N VAL A 56 3.22 -5.03 3.10
CA VAL A 56 1.77 -5.21 2.89
C VAL A 56 1.46 -5.72 1.48
N ILE A 57 2.20 -5.27 0.46
CA ILE A 57 2.08 -5.80 -0.92
C ILE A 57 2.43 -7.29 -0.93
N GLY A 58 3.50 -7.70 -0.24
CA GLY A 58 3.91 -9.10 -0.10
C GLY A 58 2.84 -9.95 0.57
N ASP A 59 2.33 -9.50 1.73
CA ASP A 59 1.24 -10.17 2.45
C ASP A 59 0.03 -10.39 1.54
N LYS A 60 -0.45 -9.33 0.88
CA LYS A 60 -1.59 -9.43 -0.05
C LYS A 60 -1.31 -10.32 -1.25
N THR A 61 -0.09 -10.32 -1.76
CA THR A 61 0.28 -11.22 -2.86
C THR A 61 0.12 -12.68 -2.43
N VAL A 62 0.63 -13.04 -1.25
CA VAL A 62 0.51 -14.40 -0.70
C VAL A 62 -0.95 -14.75 -0.46
N THR A 63 -1.73 -13.89 0.22
CA THR A 63 -3.13 -14.20 0.53
C THR A 63 -4.01 -14.27 -0.70
N ASN A 64 -3.76 -13.42 -1.71
CA ASN A 64 -4.51 -13.45 -2.97
C ASN A 64 -4.21 -14.74 -3.75
N TYR A 65 -2.96 -15.20 -3.76
CA TYR A 65 -2.59 -16.46 -4.41
C TYR A 65 -3.16 -17.66 -3.67
N LEU A 66 -3.15 -17.63 -2.33
CA LEU A 66 -3.77 -18.65 -1.50
C LEU A 66 -5.27 -18.77 -1.81
N HIS A 67 -6.00 -17.66 -1.77
CA HIS A 67 -7.43 -17.67 -2.11
C HIS A 67 -7.68 -18.07 -3.57
N GLY A 68 -6.92 -17.55 -4.53
CA GLY A 68 -7.06 -17.90 -5.95
C GLY A 68 -6.82 -19.39 -6.23
N THR A 69 -5.91 -20.02 -5.48
CA THR A 69 -5.58 -21.45 -5.62
C THR A 69 -6.62 -22.33 -4.92
N THR A 70 -7.00 -21.99 -3.69
CA THR A 70 -7.86 -22.83 -2.84
C THR A 70 -9.35 -22.58 -3.04
N ARG A 71 -9.73 -21.39 -3.52
CA ARG A 71 -11.12 -20.92 -3.66
C ARG A 71 -11.93 -21.07 -2.38
N VAL A 72 -11.31 -20.83 -1.22
CA VAL A 72 -12.00 -20.82 0.08
C VAL A 72 -13.20 -19.86 0.01
N PRO A 73 -14.42 -20.30 0.37
CA PRO A 73 -15.61 -19.46 0.31
C PRO A 73 -15.56 -18.31 1.31
N VAL A 74 -16.32 -17.25 1.03
CA VAL A 74 -16.47 -16.12 1.95
C VAL A 74 -17.54 -16.47 2.98
N ASP A 75 -17.15 -16.51 4.26
CA ASP A 75 -18.03 -16.90 5.37
C ASP A 75 -18.89 -15.75 5.93
N PHE A 76 -18.88 -14.60 5.26
CA PHE A 76 -19.56 -13.38 5.68
C PHE A 76 -20.66 -12.97 4.68
N PRO A 77 -21.77 -12.35 5.15
CA PRO A 77 -22.78 -11.80 4.25
C PRO A 77 -22.18 -10.69 3.38
N ALA A 78 -22.78 -10.44 2.23
CA ALA A 78 -22.38 -9.35 1.34
C ALA A 78 -22.39 -8.00 2.08
N ALA A 79 -21.38 -7.18 1.83
CA ALA A 79 -21.29 -5.85 2.43
C ALA A 79 -22.46 -4.95 1.93
N PRO A 80 -23.04 -4.10 2.79
CA PRO A 80 -24.02 -3.11 2.37
C PRO A 80 -23.44 -2.13 1.33
N ALA A 81 -24.31 -1.57 0.49
CA ALA A 81 -23.92 -0.52 -0.45
C ALA A 81 -23.42 0.74 0.30
N LEU A 82 -22.39 1.39 -0.26
CA LEU A 82 -21.94 2.68 0.25
C LEU A 82 -23.01 3.75 -0.03
N PRO A 83 -23.20 4.73 0.87
CA PRO A 83 -24.04 5.88 0.60
C PRO A 83 -23.51 6.66 -0.61
N ALA A 84 -24.45 7.30 -1.32
CA ALA A 84 -24.15 8.19 -2.45
C ALA A 84 -23.44 9.47 -1.98
#